data_AF-A0A535ZAZ3-F1
#
_entry.id   AF-A0A535ZAZ3-F1
#
_cell.length_a   1.000
_cell.length_b   1.000
_cell.length_c   1.000
_cell.angle_alpha   90.00
_cell.angle_beta   90.00
_cell.angle_gamma   90.00
#
_symmetry.space_group_name_H-M   'P 1'
#
loop_
_entity.id
_entity.type
_entity.pdbx_description
1 polymer ?
#
loop_
_entity_poly.entity_id
_entity_poly.type
_entity_poly.pdbx_seq_one_letter_code
_entity_poly.pdbx_strand_id
1 'polypeptide(L)'
;MASRKEEAAGAAWEGADLDRPILGENPESESLEDARRWVTVYSYLVKLEEELLDMLAGAIPQMPDAAQREAEQTNLPVLASQVERFRHRRDYWAHRRTELEGR
;
A
#
# COMPACT_ATOMS: atom_id res chain seq x y z
N MET A 1 5.02 -15.78 21.42
CA MET A 1 5.78 -15.79 20.16
C MET A 1 4.82 -16.26 19.10
N ALA A 2 4.29 -15.36 18.28
CA ALA A 2 3.37 -15.74 17.21
C ALA A 2 4.11 -16.61 16.20
N SER A 3 3.41 -17.58 15.61
CA SER A 3 4.00 -18.44 14.58
C SER A 3 4.27 -17.63 13.32
N ARG A 4 5.36 -17.92 12.60
CA ARG A 4 5.71 -17.26 11.32
C ARG A 4 4.57 -17.31 10.28
N LYS A 5 3.65 -18.27 10.43
CA LYS A 5 2.41 -18.41 9.63
C LYS A 5 1.32 -17.41 10.05
N GLU A 6 1.21 -17.09 11.34
CA GLU A 6 0.32 -16.06 11.87
C GLU A 6 0.84 -14.65 11.50
N GLU A 7 2.16 -14.46 11.46
CA GLU A 7 2.78 -13.21 10.99
C GLU A 7 2.54 -12.96 9.49
N ALA A 8 2.62 -14.00 8.64
CA ALA A 8 2.33 -13.89 7.22
C ALA A 8 0.84 -13.67 6.91
N ALA A 9 -0.05 -14.35 7.63
CA ALA A 9 -1.50 -14.13 7.52
C ALA A 9 -1.89 -12.75 8.09
N GLY A 10 -1.24 -12.31 9.16
CA GLY A 10 -1.35 -10.96 9.71
C GLY A 10 -0.92 -9.89 8.71
N ALA A 11 0.20 -10.07 8.01
CA ALA A 11 0.67 -9.16 6.97
C ALA A 11 -0.30 -9.04 5.78
N ALA A 12 -0.93 -10.14 5.37
CA ALA A 12 -1.95 -10.12 4.31
C ALA A 12 -3.24 -9.39 4.73
N TRP A 13 -3.65 -9.53 6.00
CA TRP A 13 -4.77 -8.78 6.59
C TRP A 13 -4.42 -7.30 6.88
N GLU A 14 -3.19 -7.03 7.28
CA GLU A 14 -2.66 -5.69 7.58
C GLU A 14 -2.43 -4.82 6.34
N GLY A 15 -2.22 -5.45 5.17
CA GLY A 15 -2.20 -4.77 3.87
C GLY A 15 -3.59 -4.33 3.42
N ALA A 16 -4.64 -5.03 3.85
CA ALA A 16 -6.03 -4.77 3.46
C ALA A 16 -6.74 -3.71 4.30
N ASP A 17 -6.16 -3.28 5.43
CA ASP A 17 -6.68 -2.14 6.18
C ASP A 17 -6.31 -0.82 5.47
N LEU A 18 -7.24 -0.31 4.66
CA LEU A 18 -7.09 0.91 3.86
C LEU A 18 -6.82 2.16 4.71
N ASP A 19 -7.23 2.14 5.98
CA ASP A 19 -7.12 3.27 6.89
C ASP A 19 -5.88 3.22 7.77
N ARG A 20 -5.13 2.11 7.74
CA ARG A 20 -3.95 1.96 8.57
C ARG A 20 -2.87 2.99 8.19
N PRO A 21 -2.46 3.88 9.11
CA PRO A 21 -1.38 4.81 8.86
C PRO A 21 -0.01 4.12 8.74
N ILE A 22 0.93 4.79 8.10
CA ILE A 22 2.36 4.45 8.20
C ILE A 22 2.87 4.92 9.57
N LEU A 23 3.87 4.22 10.12
CA LEU A 23 4.48 4.62 11.39
C LEU A 23 4.97 6.08 11.34
N GLY A 24 4.56 6.88 12.33
CA GLY A 24 4.91 8.30 12.44
C GLY A 24 3.95 9.25 11.73
N GLU A 25 2.96 8.71 11.02
CA GLU A 25 1.86 9.51 10.48
C GLU A 25 0.85 9.86 11.57
N ASN A 26 0.49 11.14 11.64
CA ASN A 26 -0.60 11.63 12.46
C ASN A 26 -1.73 12.15 11.56
N PRO A 27 -2.81 11.39 11.32
CA PRO A 27 -3.92 11.81 10.46
C PRO A 27 -4.61 13.10 10.95
N GLU A 28 -4.59 13.35 12.27
CA GLU A 28 -5.21 14.52 12.87
C GLU A 28 -4.34 15.79 12.76
N SER A 29 -3.17 15.72 12.12
CA SER A 29 -2.31 16.89 11.95
C SER A 29 -3.02 17.99 11.17
N GLU A 30 -2.94 19.22 11.68
CA GLU A 30 -3.38 20.45 11.01
C GLU A 30 -2.24 21.16 10.27
N SER A 31 -1.05 20.53 10.21
CA SER A 31 0.09 21.09 9.49
C SER A 31 -0.04 20.86 7.99
N LEU A 32 -0.04 21.96 7.23
CA LEU A 32 0.02 21.90 5.76
C LEU A 32 1.32 21.23 5.27
N GLU A 33 2.42 21.39 6.00
CA GLU A 33 3.68 20.72 5.69
C GLU A 33 3.57 19.20 5.83
N ASP A 34 2.91 18.72 6.89
CA ASP A 34 2.66 17.28 7.07
C ASP A 34 1.79 16.74 5.94
N ALA A 35 0.74 17.46 5.55
CA ALA A 35 -0.11 17.03 4.45
C ALA A 35 0.67 16.92 3.13
N ARG A 36 1.51 17.90 2.81
CA ARG A 36 2.38 17.85 1.60
C ARG A 36 3.39 16.72 1.67
N ARG A 37 4.00 16.51 2.84
CA ARG A 37 4.94 15.42 3.08
C ARG A 37 4.29 14.06 2.85
N TRP A 38 3.12 13.81 3.45
CA TRP A 38 2.47 12.51 3.35
C TRP A 38 1.89 12.23 1.96
N VAL A 39 1.38 13.24 1.23
CA VAL A 39 1.08 13.08 -0.21
C VAL A 39 2.30 12.58 -0.96
N THR A 40 3.48 13.16 -0.69
CA THR A 40 4.73 12.81 -1.37
C THR A 40 5.16 11.39 -1.02
N VAL A 41 5.18 11.04 0.27
CA VAL A 41 5.54 9.69 0.76
C VAL A 41 4.66 8.62 0.14
N TYR A 42 3.34 8.78 0.19
CA TYR A 42 2.44 7.80 -0.40
C TYR A 42 2.54 7.76 -1.93
N SER A 43 2.81 8.87 -2.61
CA SER A 43 3.01 8.86 -4.06
C SER A 43 4.23 8.03 -4.48
N TYR A 44 5.32 8.08 -3.71
CA TYR A 44 6.49 7.22 -3.96
C TYR A 44 6.17 5.73 -3.76
N LEU A 45 5.42 5.40 -2.71
CA LEU A 45 5.06 4.01 -2.41
C LEU A 45 4.08 3.44 -3.45
N VAL A 46 3.06 4.20 -3.82
CA VAL A 46 2.13 3.81 -4.89
C VAL A 46 2.88 3.50 -6.17
N LYS A 47 3.79 4.40 -6.59
CA LYS A 47 4.57 4.20 -7.81
C LYS A 47 5.43 2.93 -7.75
N LEU A 48 6.15 2.74 -6.63
CA LEU A 48 7.00 1.57 -6.45
C LEU A 48 6.19 0.27 -6.53
N GLU A 49 5.04 0.20 -5.83
CA GLU A 49 4.24 -1.01 -5.80
C GLU A 49 3.50 -1.29 -7.11
N GLU A 50 3.10 -0.25 -7.85
CA GLU A 50 2.59 -0.38 -9.21
C GLU A 50 3.66 -0.99 -10.15
N GLU A 51 4.91 -0.51 -10.08
CA GLU A 51 6.02 -1.07 -10.87
C GLU A 51 6.31 -2.54 -10.51
N LEU A 52 6.23 -2.90 -9.22
CA LEU A 52 6.36 -4.29 -8.77
C LEU A 52 5.18 -5.16 -9.25
N LEU A 53 3.97 -4.61 -9.27
CA LEU A 53 2.77 -5.33 -9.70
C LEU A 53 2.84 -5.63 -11.20
N ASP A 54 3.26 -4.66 -12.01
CA ASP A 54 3.47 -4.83 -13.44
C ASP A 54 4.57 -5.86 -13.74
N MET A 55 5.68 -5.81 -12.99
CA MET A 55 6.75 -6.80 -13.10
C MET A 55 6.23 -8.21 -12.78
N LEU A 56 5.49 -8.37 -11.68
CA LEU A 56 4.95 -9.66 -11.26
C LEU A 56 3.95 -10.19 -12.29
N ALA A 57 3.03 -9.35 -12.76
CA ALA A 57 2.05 -9.71 -13.78
C ALA A 57 2.72 -10.16 -15.09
N GLY A 58 3.83 -9.53 -15.50
CA GLY A 58 4.60 -9.95 -16.66
C GLY A 58 5.37 -11.26 -16.47
N ALA A 59 5.79 -11.57 -15.25
CA ALA A 59 6.54 -12.77 -14.92
C ALA A 59 5.65 -14.02 -14.75
N ILE A 60 4.45 -13.87 -14.19
CA ILE A 60 3.51 -14.96 -13.89
C ILE A 60 3.29 -15.93 -15.08
N PRO A 61 3.04 -15.47 -16.32
CA PRO A 61 2.81 -16.36 -17.46
C PRO A 61 4.02 -17.21 -17.87
N GLN A 62 5.23 -16.87 -17.41
CA GLN A 62 6.46 -17.59 -17.71
C GLN A 62 6.82 -18.61 -16.62
N MET A 63 6.03 -18.67 -15.55
CA MET A 63 6.29 -19.57 -14.42
C MET A 63 5.75 -20.99 -14.70
N PRO A 64 6.36 -22.04 -14.12
CA PRO A 64 5.75 -23.35 -14.07
C PRO A 64 4.41 -23.33 -13.31
N ASP A 65 3.46 -24.17 -13.71
CA ASP A 65 2.08 -24.20 -13.19
C ASP A 65 1.93 -24.07 -11.67
N ALA A 66 2.79 -24.74 -10.90
CA ALA A 66 2.74 -24.68 -9.43
C ALA A 66 3.12 -23.30 -8.89
N ALA A 67 4.13 -22.67 -9.47
CA ALA A 67 4.58 -21.33 -9.08
C ALA A 67 3.61 -20.24 -9.57
N GLN A 68 3.06 -20.41 -10.78
CA GLN A 68 2.04 -19.51 -11.32
C GLN A 68 0.82 -19.44 -10.38
N ARG A 69 0.26 -20.60 -10.00
CA ARG A 69 -0.90 -20.66 -9.10
C ARG A 69 -0.63 -20.01 -7.74
N GLU A 70 0.53 -20.26 -7.16
CA GLU A 70 0.90 -19.62 -5.89
C GLU A 70 0.97 -18.09 -6.06
N ALA A 71 1.67 -17.60 -7.08
CA ALA A 71 1.82 -16.17 -7.33
C ALA A 71 0.47 -15.46 -7.57
N GLU A 72 -0.45 -16.08 -8.31
CA GLU A 72 -1.79 -15.55 -8.57
C GLU A 72 -2.68 -15.54 -7.32
N GLN A 73 -2.54 -16.52 -6.43
CA GLN A 73 -3.41 -16.69 -5.27
C GLN A 73 -2.95 -15.94 -4.03
N THR A 74 -1.63 -15.71 -3.87
CA THR A 74 -1.07 -15.15 -2.65
C THR A 74 -0.33 -13.85 -2.90
N ASN A 75 0.63 -13.84 -3.82
CA ASN A 75 1.49 -12.68 -4.02
C ASN A 75 0.74 -11.51 -4.68
N LEU A 76 0.01 -11.78 -5.77
CA LEU A 76 -0.69 -10.74 -6.53
C LEU A 76 -1.77 -10.03 -5.69
N PRO A 77 -2.65 -10.75 -4.95
CA PRO A 77 -3.64 -10.10 -4.09
C PRO A 77 -3.04 -9.27 -2.96
N VAL A 78 -1.92 -9.71 -2.38
CA VAL A 78 -1.23 -8.95 -1.32
C VAL A 78 -0.65 -7.65 -1.87
N LEU A 79 0.02 -7.69 -3.01
CA LEU A 79 0.58 -6.49 -3.60
C LEU A 79 -0.52 -5.53 -4.08
N ALA A 80 -1.60 -6.07 -4.65
CA ALA A 80 -2.76 -5.27 -5.05
C ALA A 80 -3.41 -4.54 -3.85
N SER A 81 -3.60 -5.23 -2.71
CA SER A 81 -4.19 -4.61 -1.51
C SER A 81 -3.29 -3.52 -0.91
N GLN A 82 -1.97 -3.70 -0.94
CA GLN A 82 -1.01 -2.67 -0.52
C GLN A 82 -1.10 -1.42 -1.41
N VAL A 83 -1.16 -1.60 -2.73
CA VAL A 83 -1.32 -0.49 -3.69
C VAL A 83 -2.62 0.26 -3.41
N GLU A 84 -3.72 -0.45 -3.20
CA GLU A 84 -5.03 0.16 -2.90
C GLU A 84 -4.98 0.96 -1.60
N ARG A 85 -4.41 0.40 -0.53
CA ARG A 85 -4.22 1.11 0.74
C ARG A 85 -3.41 2.39 0.54
N PHE A 86 -2.28 2.33 -0.17
CA PHE A 86 -1.44 3.52 -0.36
C PHE A 86 -2.09 4.57 -1.25
N ARG A 87 -2.86 4.17 -2.27
CA ARG A 87 -3.69 5.10 -3.05
C ARG A 87 -4.74 5.78 -2.18
N HIS A 88 -5.46 5.00 -1.37
CA HIS A 88 -6.47 5.52 -0.44
C HIS A 88 -5.89 6.57 0.51
N ARG A 89 -4.75 6.25 1.15
CA ARG A 89 -4.07 7.16 2.06
C ARG A 89 -3.46 8.38 1.37
N ARG A 90 -2.93 8.25 0.16
CA ARG A 90 -2.47 9.39 -0.65
C ARG A 90 -3.63 10.35 -0.91
N ASP A 91 -4.79 9.83 -1.28
CA ASP A 91 -5.95 10.62 -1.64
C ASP A 91 -6.52 11.33 -0.40
N TYR A 92 -6.54 10.66 0.76
CA TYR A 92 -6.81 11.28 2.06
C TYR A 92 -5.94 12.53 2.30
N TRP A 93 -4.62 12.41 2.15
CA TRP A 93 -3.72 13.56 2.36
C TRP A 93 -3.82 14.62 1.27
N ALA A 94 -4.13 14.25 0.03
CA ALA A 94 -4.35 15.19 -1.05
C ALA A 94 -5.59 16.06 -0.76
N HIS A 95 -6.64 15.44 -0.21
CA HIS A 95 -7.82 16.15 0.26
C HIS A 95 -7.47 17.08 1.44
N ARG A 96 -6.84 16.56 2.50
CA ARG A 96 -6.39 17.35 3.66
C ARG A 96 -5.51 18.53 3.28
N ARG A 97 -4.56 18.35 2.34
CA ARG A 97 -3.72 19.43 1.83
C ARG A 97 -4.58 20.53 1.23
N THR A 98 -5.55 20.18 0.39
CA THR A 98 -6.45 21.14 -0.27
C THR A 98 -7.29 21.90 0.76
N GLU A 99 -7.80 21.23 1.79
CA GLU A 99 -8.52 21.87 2.89
C GLU A 99 -7.64 22.86 3.66
N LEU A 100 -6.40 22.49 3.97
CA LEU A 100 -5.46 23.31 4.73
C LEU A 100 -4.88 24.48 3.91
N GLU A 101 -4.74 24.34 2.59
CA GLU A 101 -4.34 25.44 1.69
C GLU A 101 -5.44 26.50 1.53
N GLY A 102 -6.70 26.12 1.74
CA GLY A 102 -7.85 27.02 1.64
C GLY A 102 -8.23 27.75 2.95
N ARG A 103 -7.51 27.50 4.05
CA ARG A 103 -7.69 28.18 5.34
C ARG A 103 -6.85 29.46 5.41
#